data_AF-A0A7Y6A743-F1
#
_entry.id   AF-A0A7Y6A743-F1
#
_cell.length_a   1.000
_cell.length_b   1.000
_cell.length_c   1.000
_cell.angle_alpha   90.00
_cell.angle_beta   90.00
_cell.angle_gamma   90.00
#
_symmetry.space_group_name_H-M   'P 1'
#
loop_
_entity.id
_entity.type
_entity.pdbx_description
1 polymer ?
#
loop_
_entity_poly.entity_id
_entity_poly.type
_entity_poly.pdbx_seq_one_letter_code
_entity_poly.pdbx_strand_id
1 'polypeptide(L)' 'MTTATTATQHADPRGTGIAARAAQLTKAYGEGETRVVALNAVDVEIGRGQFTA' A
#
# COMPACT_ATOMS: atom_id res chain seq x y z
N MET A 1 -25.91 -12.87 17.69
CA MET A 1 -25.27 -11.59 18.03
C MET A 1 -24.69 -11.03 16.76
N THR A 2 -25.27 -9.97 16.22
CA THR A 2 -24.80 -9.34 14.96
C THR A 2 -24.29 -7.95 15.33
N THR A 3 -22.97 -7.76 15.30
CA THR A 3 -22.34 -6.46 15.47
C THR A 3 -22.00 -5.89 14.10
N ALA A 4 -22.66 -4.79 13.71
CA ALA A 4 -22.24 -3.99 12.57
C ALA A 4 -21.16 -3.00 13.05
N THR A 5 -19.93 -3.15 12.56
CA THR A 5 -18.85 -2.18 12.80
C THR A 5 -18.98 -1.07 11.77
N THR A 6 -19.49 0.08 12.18
CA THR A 6 -19.50 1.29 11.36
C THR A 6 -18.08 1.87 11.32
N ALA A 7 -17.37 1.69 10.20
CA ALA A 7 -16.11 2.38 9.98
C ALA A 7 -16.41 3.85 9.69
N THR A 8 -16.13 4.73 10.65
CA THR A 8 -16.20 6.18 10.45
C THR A 8 -15.24 6.59 9.33
N GLN A 9 -15.77 6.96 8.17
CA GLN A 9 -14.98 7.56 7.10
C GLN A 9 -14.44 8.90 7.62
N HIS A 10 -13.15 8.95 7.95
CA HIS A 10 -12.47 10.19 8.28
C HIS A 10 -12.25 10.99 6.99
N ALA A 11 -13.24 11.78 6.61
CA ALA A 11 -13.14 12.68 5.47
C ALA A 11 -12.17 13.82 5.81
N ASP A 12 -10.94 13.74 5.29
CA ASP A 12 -9.97 14.84 5.37
C ASP A 12 -10.38 15.95 4.37
N PRO A 13 -10.72 17.17 4.85
CA PRO A 13 -11.12 18.26 3.98
C PRO A 13 -9.97 18.83 3.11
N ARG A 14 -8.71 18.36 3.26
CA ARG A 14 -7.55 18.84 2.50
C ARG A 14 -7.12 17.98 1.30
N GLY A 15 -8.03 17.16 0.77
CA GLY A 15 -8.00 16.78 -0.64
C GLY A 15 -7.76 15.31 -0.94
N THR A 16 -8.56 14.81 -1.88
CA THR A 16 -8.35 13.56 -2.61
C THR A 16 -7.01 13.62 -3.35
N GLY A 17 -6.04 12.79 -2.94
CA GLY A 17 -4.71 12.78 -3.56
C GLY A 17 -3.85 11.63 -3.07
N ILE A 18 -2.71 11.43 -3.74
CA ILE A 18 -1.72 10.42 -3.38
C ILE A 18 -0.94 10.90 -2.13
N ALA A 19 -0.92 10.08 -1.09
CA ALA A 19 -0.10 10.29 0.10
C ALA A 19 1.33 9.80 -0.10
N ALA A 20 1.49 8.67 -0.76
CA ALA A 20 2.79 8.07 -1.06
C ALA A 20 2.73 7.29 -2.39
N ARG A 21 3.87 7.23 -3.08
CA ARG A 21 4.01 6.47 -4.33
C ARG A 21 5.36 5.76 -4.36
N ALA A 22 5.37 4.55 -4.92
CA ALA A 22 6.58 3.93 -5.44
C ALA A 22 6.35 3.55 -6.91
N ALA A 23 7.38 3.76 -7.73
CA ALA A 23 7.37 3.36 -9.13
C ALA A 23 8.52 2.39 -9.37
N GLN A 24 8.25 1.33 -10.12
CA GLN A 24 9.22 0.31 -10.51
C GLN A 24 10.02 -0.26 -9.32
N LEU A 25 9.33 -0.46 -8.19
CA LEU A 25 9.95 -0.97 -6.97
C LEU A 25 10.34 -2.44 -7.15
N THR A 26 11.63 -2.71 -6.95
CA THR A 26 12.17 -4.07 -6.93
C THR A 26 12.80 -4.32 -5.57
N LYS A 27 12.50 -5.48 -5.00
CA LYS A 27 13.11 -5.94 -3.75
C LYS A 27 13.51 -7.39 -3.89
N ALA A 28 14.79 -7.65 -3.68
CA ALA A 28 15.34 -8.99 -3.67
C ALA A 28 16.01 -9.28 -2.33
N TYR A 29 16.02 -10.55 -1.95
CA TYR A 29 16.65 -11.05 -0.74
C TYR A 29 17.57 -12.22 -1.08
N GLY A 30 18.66 -12.35 -0.34
CA GLY A 30 19.67 -13.35 -0.62
C GLY A 30 20.46 -13.04 -1.89
N GLU A 31 21.42 -13.91 -2.18
CA GLU A 31 22.34 -13.76 -3.31
C GLU A 31 22.65 -15.14 -3.92
N GLY A 32 23.13 -15.14 -5.16
CA GLY A 32 23.45 -16.37 -5.88
C GLY A 32 22.23 -17.28 -6.05
N GLU A 33 22.41 -18.57 -5.82
CA GLU A 33 21.38 -19.60 -6.03
C GLU A 33 20.14 -19.43 -5.15
N THR A 34 20.29 -18.79 -3.99
CA THR A 34 19.18 -18.62 -3.03
C THR A 34 18.51 -17.25 -3.14
N ARG A 35 18.82 -16.49 -4.19
CA ARG A 35 18.24 -15.16 -4.42
C ARG A 35 16.74 -15.25 -4.73
N VAL A 36 15.95 -14.46 -4.00
CA VAL A 36 14.49 -14.34 -4.19
C VAL A 36 14.14 -12.91 -4.57
N VAL A 37 13.46 -12.72 -5.70
CA VAL A 37 12.86 -11.43 -6.07
C VAL A 37 11.47 -11.36 -5.44
N ALA A 38 11.37 -10.71 -4.29
CA ALA A 38 10.12 -10.57 -3.55
C ALA A 38 9.17 -9.54 -4.16
N LEU A 39 9.72 -8.48 -4.78
CA LEU A 39 8.96 -7.51 -5.56
C LEU A 39 9.69 -7.29 -6.88
N ASN A 40 8.97 -7.30 -8.00
CA ASN A 40 9.53 -7.13 -9.33
C ASN A 40 8.81 -6.00 -10.07
N ALA A 41 9.48 -4.86 -10.25
CA ALA A 41 8.97 -3.70 -10.98
C ALA A 41 7.55 -3.27 -10.58
N VAL A 42 7.29 -3.20 -9.26
CA VAL A 42 5.96 -2.89 -8.73
C VAL A 42 5.72 -1.39 -8.72
N ASP A 43 4.58 -0.96 -9.27
CA ASP A 43 4.04 0.39 -9.12
C ASP A 43 2.93 0.39 -8.05
N VAL A 44 2.97 1.33 -7.12
CA VAL A 44 1.94 1.47 -6.08
C VAL A 44 1.73 2.93 -5.69
N GLU A 45 0.47 3.29 -5.44
CA GLU A 45 0.05 4.56 -4.89
C GLU A 45 -0.81 4.33 -3.66
N ILE A 46 -0.52 5.05 -2.58
CA ILE A 46 -1.29 5.03 -1.34
C ILE A 46 -2.08 6.32 -1.29
N GLY A 47 -3.40 6.24 -1.32
CA GLY A 47 -4.29 7.40 -1.25
C GLY A 47 -4.34 8.02 0.16
N ARG A 48 -4.47 9.35 0.24
CA ARG A 48 -4.69 10.05 1.52
C ARG A 48 -5.99 9.59 2.16
N GLY A 49 -5.93 9.30 3.46
CA GLY A 49 -7.10 8.88 4.26
C GLY A 49 -7.64 7.49 3.90
N GLN A 50 -6.95 6.71 3.08
CA GLN A 50 -7.37 5.37 2.69
C GLN A 50 -6.70 4.32 3.59
N PHE A 51 -7.49 3.34 4.02
CA PHE A 51 -6.96 2.10 4.57
C PHE A 51 -6.54 1.19 3.43
N THR A 52 -5.32 0.68 3.52
CA THR A 52 -4.77 -0.32 2.60
C THR A 52 -4.61 -1.66 3.31
N ALA A 53 -4.67 -2.76 2.55
CA ALA A 53 -4.50 -4.12 3.05
C ALA A 53 -3.07 -4.40 3.54
#